data_AF-A0A8T1N2Q9-F1
#
_entry.id   AF-A0A8T1N2Q9-F1
#
_cell.length_a   1.000
_cell.length_b   1.000
_cell.length_c   1.000
_cell.angle_alpha   90.00
_cell.angle_beta   90.00
_cell.angle_gamma   90.00
#
_symmetry.space_group_name_H-M   'P 1'
#
loop_
_entity.id
_entity.type
_entity.pdbx_description
1 polymer ?
#
loop_
_entity_poly.entity_id
_entity_poly.type
_entity_poly.pdbx_seq_one_letter_code
_entity_poly.pdbx_strand_id
1 'polypeptide(L)'
;MLKAMKPRGNEGWLIVGDFNEILTNDEKWGGKARPESQMELFREVLREGNLNDLGWRGDKYTWSNSHTDDTFTKERLDRAIANPQWRDLFSEVWVEIMVARTSDHKPILVHLNTQIYGNEPLKRMGFKYEASWALDEDCGGFLSEIWRGKEGEPKSIINLLNQSRRVLQSWSKHMRQRERKEMEEKTKQLKALQAEECSSNVEELRKVTWECPAANDIWGQDESGVKKWDRSENDFLSMWGKLMNRVPKNLLEEVAVLFRKVWLRRNDWLFEGRKACPRKEIISTRAALQEFKDLQGNNSKQVAVQSGLTGSLQWEKPAPDYVKVNWDASTEIKQNRMGIGIMIRDEHGEALVAVCDRRENVMDAAVAECVALRKAVELCIALNIRKAIFEGDAKVVVKAVQEAEEDLPLFGPIVEDIRVYFRNNPEWSIQFVSRKKNTVAHTLAKKALTIEEETVWIEDVPVCIEGCLKNDKVVRREDE
;
A
#
# COMPACT_ATOMS: atom_id res chain seq x y z
N MET A 1 3.54 -28.77 -3.65
CA MET A 1 3.25 -27.91 -2.49
C MET A 1 2.04 -28.41 -1.71
N LEU A 2 0.82 -28.40 -2.27
CA LEU A 2 -0.41 -28.82 -1.57
C LEU A 2 -0.31 -30.21 -0.91
N LYS A 3 0.25 -31.21 -1.61
CA LYS A 3 0.49 -32.56 -1.05
C LYS A 3 1.32 -32.56 0.24
N ALA A 4 2.29 -31.64 0.37
CA ALA A 4 3.15 -31.52 1.55
C ALA A 4 2.48 -30.79 2.71
N MET A 5 1.45 -29.97 2.43
CA MET A 5 0.71 -29.20 3.43
C MET A 5 -0.54 -29.94 3.94
N LYS A 6 -0.75 -31.18 3.46
CA LYS A 6 -1.88 -32.01 3.90
C LYS A 6 -1.78 -32.27 5.41
N PRO A 7 -2.79 -31.90 6.20
CA PRO A 7 -2.78 -32.14 7.64
C PRO A 7 -2.78 -33.64 7.95
N ARG A 8 -2.20 -34.01 9.08
CA ARG A 8 -2.13 -35.39 9.55
C ARG A 8 -3.42 -35.71 10.32
N GLY A 9 -4.08 -36.83 9.99
CA GLY A 9 -5.29 -37.26 10.69
C GLY A 9 -6.58 -36.69 10.10
N ASN A 10 -7.62 -36.51 10.93
CA ASN A 10 -8.99 -36.16 10.52
C ASN A 10 -9.29 -34.66 10.70
N GLU A 11 -8.29 -33.79 10.53
CA GLU A 11 -8.45 -32.34 10.71
C GLU A 11 -9.15 -31.69 9.52
N GLY A 12 -9.98 -30.67 9.80
CA GLY A 12 -10.59 -29.84 8.77
C GLY A 12 -9.54 -29.01 8.04
N TRP A 13 -9.51 -29.09 6.72
CA TRP A 13 -8.59 -28.36 5.84
C TRP A 13 -9.35 -27.52 4.81
N LEU A 14 -9.13 -26.21 4.82
CA LEU A 14 -9.59 -25.25 3.82
C LEU A 14 -8.36 -24.59 3.18
N ILE A 15 -8.40 -24.43 1.86
CA ILE A 15 -7.39 -23.72 1.09
C ILE A 15 -8.10 -22.73 0.18
N VAL A 16 -7.67 -21.47 0.21
CA VAL A 16 -8.27 -20.37 -0.55
C VAL A 16 -7.16 -19.58 -1.23
N GLY A 17 -7.33 -19.26 -2.51
CA GLY A 17 -6.41 -18.40 -3.25
C GLY A 17 -6.29 -18.79 -4.70
N ASP A 18 -5.24 -18.28 -5.34
CA ASP A 18 -4.91 -18.49 -6.74
C ASP A 18 -4.15 -19.81 -6.95
N PHE A 19 -4.69 -20.69 -7.78
CA PHE A 19 -4.08 -21.98 -8.13
C PHE A 19 -3.37 -21.96 -9.49
N ASN A 20 -3.48 -20.87 -10.26
CA ASN A 20 -2.96 -20.74 -11.62
C ASN A 20 -3.40 -21.87 -12.57
N GLU A 21 -4.49 -22.57 -12.25
CA GLU A 21 -4.99 -23.73 -13.00
C GLU A 21 -6.51 -23.88 -12.92
N ILE A 22 -7.09 -24.38 -14.02
CA ILE A 22 -8.53 -24.64 -14.17
C ILE A 22 -8.83 -26.14 -14.04
N LEU A 23 -10.03 -26.50 -13.58
CA LEU A 23 -10.45 -27.90 -13.48
C LEU A 23 -10.96 -28.46 -14.80
N THR A 24 -11.60 -27.63 -15.61
CA THR A 24 -12.18 -28.01 -16.91
C THR A 24 -12.08 -26.84 -17.86
N ASN A 25 -12.02 -27.08 -19.17
CA ASN A 25 -12.02 -26.00 -20.16
C ASN A 25 -13.28 -25.11 -20.10
N ASP A 26 -14.39 -25.58 -19.51
CA ASP A 26 -15.57 -24.74 -19.25
C ASP A 26 -15.31 -23.61 -18.23
N GLU A 27 -14.23 -23.67 -17.47
CA GLU A 27 -13.77 -22.61 -16.56
C GLU A 27 -12.91 -21.55 -17.28
N LYS A 28 -12.73 -21.69 -18.59
CA LYS A 28 -12.00 -20.76 -19.45
C LYS A 28 -12.90 -20.24 -20.55
N TRP A 29 -12.79 -18.94 -20.82
CA TRP A 29 -13.42 -18.28 -21.96
C TRP A 29 -12.35 -17.58 -22.77
N GLY A 30 -12.41 -17.73 -24.10
CA GLY A 30 -11.41 -17.17 -25.00
C GLY A 30 -10.04 -17.88 -24.95
N GLY A 31 -9.19 -17.54 -25.92
CA GLY A 31 -7.87 -18.12 -26.07
C GLY A 31 -7.87 -19.63 -26.40
N LYS A 32 -6.67 -20.25 -26.33
CA LYS A 32 -6.49 -21.68 -26.62
C LYS A 32 -6.95 -22.53 -25.43
N ALA A 33 -7.63 -23.65 -25.72
CA ALA A 33 -7.98 -24.64 -24.70
C ALA A 33 -6.77 -25.07 -23.86
N ARG A 34 -6.97 -25.16 -22.55
CA ARG A 34 -5.98 -25.68 -21.60
C ARG A 34 -5.75 -27.17 -21.88
N PRO A 35 -4.50 -27.66 -21.91
CA PRO A 35 -4.22 -29.07 -22.15
C PRO A 35 -4.84 -29.98 -21.07
N GLU A 36 -5.52 -31.04 -21.49
CA GLU A 36 -6.18 -31.99 -20.58
C GLU A 36 -5.20 -32.62 -19.59
N SER A 37 -3.99 -32.94 -20.04
CA SER A 37 -2.93 -33.49 -19.18
C SER A 37 -2.57 -32.57 -18.01
N GLN A 38 -2.67 -31.25 -18.21
CA GLN A 38 -2.35 -30.27 -17.17
C GLN A 38 -3.48 -30.15 -16.15
N MET A 39 -4.73 -30.08 -16.63
CA MET A 39 -5.91 -30.06 -15.76
C MET A 39 -6.04 -31.37 -14.96
N GLU A 40 -5.68 -32.51 -15.56
CA GLU A 40 -5.74 -33.81 -14.88
C GLU A 40 -4.77 -33.90 -13.70
N LEU A 41 -3.56 -33.35 -13.83
CA LEU A 41 -2.62 -33.24 -12.70
C LEU A 41 -3.21 -32.42 -11.55
N PHE A 42 -3.95 -31.35 -11.86
CA PHE A 42 -4.59 -30.55 -10.82
C PHE A 42 -5.75 -31.30 -10.15
N ARG A 43 -6.59 -31.99 -10.92
CA ARG A 43 -7.64 -32.86 -10.36
C ARG A 43 -7.05 -33.99 -9.50
N GLU A 44 -5.93 -34.58 -9.89
CA GLU A 44 -5.24 -35.61 -9.11
C GLU A 44 -4.78 -35.07 -7.75
N VAL A 45 -4.20 -33.86 -7.71
CA VAL A 45 -3.82 -33.20 -6.46
C VAL A 45 -5.03 -32.99 -5.54
N LEU A 46 -6.18 -32.60 -6.08
CA LEU A 46 -7.41 -32.46 -5.29
C LEU A 46 -7.91 -33.81 -4.76
N ARG A 47 -7.92 -34.86 -5.61
CA ARG A 47 -8.33 -36.21 -5.22
C ARG A 47 -7.44 -36.76 -4.10
N GLU A 48 -6.13 -36.64 -4.21
CA GLU A 48 -5.19 -37.08 -3.17
C GLU A 48 -5.34 -36.30 -1.86
N GLY A 49 -5.66 -35.01 -1.96
CA GLY A 49 -5.95 -34.14 -0.83
C GLY A 49 -7.30 -34.41 -0.16
N ASN A 50 -8.17 -35.21 -0.79
CA ASN A 50 -9.61 -35.29 -0.48
C ASN A 50 -10.24 -33.89 -0.42
N LEU A 51 -9.83 -33.01 -1.34
CA LEU A 51 -10.25 -31.62 -1.41
C LEU A 51 -11.34 -31.47 -2.46
N ASN A 52 -12.41 -30.77 -2.09
CA ASN A 52 -13.56 -30.52 -2.94
C ASN A 52 -13.69 -29.01 -3.16
N ASP A 53 -13.91 -28.60 -4.40
CA ASP A 53 -14.27 -27.22 -4.73
C ASP A 53 -15.58 -26.84 -4.02
N LEU A 54 -15.56 -25.72 -3.30
CA LEU A 54 -16.73 -25.19 -2.59
C LEU A 54 -17.71 -24.46 -3.52
N GLY A 55 -17.37 -24.38 -4.81
CA GLY A 55 -18.16 -23.72 -5.83
C GLY A 55 -17.97 -22.21 -5.81
N TRP A 56 -18.96 -21.50 -6.36
CA TRP A 56 -18.99 -20.05 -6.42
C TRP A 56 -20.43 -19.54 -6.56
N ARG A 57 -20.63 -18.26 -6.24
CA ARG A 57 -21.84 -17.49 -6.53
C ARG A 57 -21.43 -16.21 -7.25
N GLY A 58 -22.20 -15.84 -8.28
CA GLY A 58 -21.90 -14.71 -9.15
C GLY A 58 -21.18 -15.12 -10.43
N ASP A 59 -20.42 -14.19 -11.01
CA ASP A 59 -19.59 -14.46 -12.19
C ASP A 59 -18.53 -15.51 -11.86
N LYS A 60 -18.42 -16.56 -12.68
CA LYS A 60 -17.54 -17.71 -12.41
C LYS A 60 -16.06 -17.41 -12.59
N TYR A 61 -15.73 -16.41 -13.40
CA TYR A 61 -14.34 -16.10 -13.73
C TYR A 61 -13.74 -15.19 -12.67
N THR A 62 -12.54 -15.53 -12.21
CA THR A 62 -11.82 -14.76 -11.19
C THR A 62 -10.65 -13.99 -11.77
N TRP A 63 -10.24 -14.29 -13.00
CA TRP A 63 -9.18 -13.58 -13.69
C TRP A 63 -9.58 -13.21 -15.12
N SER A 64 -9.07 -12.09 -15.62
CA SER A 64 -9.09 -11.77 -17.04
C SER A 64 -7.82 -11.05 -17.48
N ASN A 65 -7.33 -11.35 -18.69
CA ASN A 65 -6.19 -10.62 -19.25
C ASN A 65 -6.51 -9.14 -19.56
N SER A 66 -7.76 -8.70 -19.42
CA SER A 66 -8.21 -7.33 -19.72
C SER A 66 -7.94 -6.90 -21.17
N HIS A 67 -7.67 -7.85 -22.07
CA HIS A 67 -7.50 -7.56 -23.49
C HIS A 67 -8.84 -7.17 -24.10
N THR A 68 -8.80 -6.31 -25.12
CA THR A 68 -9.99 -5.76 -25.76
C THR A 68 -10.25 -6.34 -27.15
N ASP A 69 -9.42 -7.28 -27.59
CA ASP A 69 -9.49 -7.94 -28.89
C ASP A 69 -10.06 -9.37 -28.76
N ASP A 70 -9.99 -10.14 -29.85
CA ASP A 70 -10.42 -11.55 -29.89
C ASP A 70 -9.56 -12.49 -29.03
N THR A 71 -8.45 -11.99 -28.47
CA THR A 71 -7.61 -12.71 -27.50
C THR A 71 -8.07 -12.49 -26.06
N PHE A 72 -9.14 -11.71 -25.83
CA PHE A 72 -9.77 -11.56 -24.52
C PHE A 72 -10.04 -12.92 -23.91
N THR A 73 -9.52 -13.10 -22.70
CA THR A 73 -9.54 -14.37 -22.02
C THR A 73 -9.97 -14.16 -20.57
N LYS A 74 -10.91 -14.99 -20.11
CA LYS A 74 -11.30 -15.09 -18.70
C LYS A 74 -11.04 -16.50 -18.18
N GLU A 75 -10.55 -16.63 -16.96
CA GLU A 75 -10.27 -17.92 -16.31
C GLU A 75 -10.74 -17.90 -14.85
N ARG A 76 -11.08 -19.08 -14.31
CA ARG A 76 -11.34 -19.28 -12.87
C ARG A 76 -10.08 -19.84 -12.20
N LEU A 77 -9.21 -18.95 -11.75
CA LEU A 77 -7.92 -19.31 -11.14
C LEU A 77 -7.98 -19.35 -9.61
N ASP A 78 -8.79 -18.46 -9.03
CA ASP A 78 -9.00 -18.34 -7.60
C ASP A 78 -10.16 -19.22 -7.15
N ARG A 79 -9.93 -20.05 -6.12
CA ARG A 79 -10.97 -20.94 -5.58
C ARG A 79 -10.80 -21.18 -4.09
N ALA A 80 -11.89 -21.60 -3.45
CA ALA A 80 -11.85 -22.20 -2.12
C ALA A 80 -12.12 -23.70 -2.25
N ILE A 81 -11.18 -24.51 -1.79
CA ILE A 81 -11.26 -25.97 -1.78
C ILE A 81 -11.14 -26.46 -0.35
N ALA A 82 -11.97 -27.43 0.04
CA ALA A 82 -11.96 -27.96 1.40
C ALA A 82 -12.19 -29.46 1.45
N ASN A 83 -11.67 -30.10 2.49
CA ASN A 83 -11.99 -31.50 2.77
C ASN A 83 -13.37 -31.64 3.45
N PRO A 84 -14.00 -32.83 3.40
CA PRO A 84 -15.28 -33.07 4.07
C PRO A 84 -15.26 -32.73 5.56
N GLN A 85 -14.15 -33.04 6.25
CA GLN A 85 -13.97 -32.76 7.67
C GLN A 85 -14.15 -31.27 8.01
N TRP A 86 -13.64 -30.38 7.16
CA TRP A 86 -13.83 -28.94 7.34
C TRP A 86 -15.25 -28.51 7.01
N ARG A 87 -15.84 -29.09 5.96
CA ARG A 87 -17.23 -28.79 5.56
C ARG A 87 -18.21 -29.17 6.68
N ASP A 88 -17.95 -30.24 7.40
CA ASP A 88 -18.79 -30.69 8.52
C ASP A 88 -18.75 -29.75 9.74
N LEU A 89 -17.75 -28.86 9.83
CA LEU A 89 -17.66 -27.86 10.91
C LEU A 89 -18.66 -26.69 10.74
N PHE A 90 -19.20 -26.49 9.54
CA PHE A 90 -20.02 -25.33 9.21
C PHE A 90 -21.31 -25.75 8.51
N SER A 91 -22.46 -25.39 9.10
CA SER A 91 -23.77 -25.80 8.57
C SER A 91 -24.14 -25.14 7.24
N GLU A 92 -23.57 -23.97 6.94
CA GLU A 92 -23.77 -23.25 5.69
C GLU A 92 -22.48 -22.54 5.27
N VAL A 93 -21.96 -22.91 4.10
CA VAL A 93 -20.76 -22.32 3.48
C VAL A 93 -21.03 -22.05 2.02
N TRP A 94 -20.65 -20.87 1.55
CA TRP A 94 -20.59 -20.58 0.12
C TRP A 94 -19.47 -19.59 -0.19
N VAL A 95 -19.03 -19.59 -1.44
CA VAL A 95 -18.02 -18.66 -1.95
C VAL A 95 -18.71 -17.62 -2.82
N GLU A 96 -18.47 -16.34 -2.57
CA GLU A 96 -18.93 -15.24 -3.42
C GLU A 96 -17.73 -14.63 -4.18
N ILE A 97 -17.89 -14.46 -5.50
CA ILE A 97 -16.92 -13.73 -6.31
C ILE A 97 -17.30 -12.25 -6.30
N MET A 98 -16.39 -11.43 -5.77
CA MET A 98 -16.55 -9.99 -5.63
C MET A 98 -16.12 -9.24 -6.89
N VAL A 99 -16.37 -7.94 -6.90
CA VAL A 99 -16.06 -7.05 -8.03
C VAL A 99 -14.63 -6.56 -7.90
N ALA A 100 -13.85 -6.68 -8.96
CA ALA A 100 -12.54 -6.02 -9.04
C ALA A 100 -12.72 -4.55 -9.43
N ARG A 101 -12.01 -3.61 -8.80
CA ARG A 101 -12.08 -2.18 -9.19
C ARG A 101 -10.98 -1.80 -10.18
N THR A 102 -9.79 -2.36 -10.00
CA THR A 102 -8.56 -2.00 -10.74
C THR A 102 -7.62 -3.19 -10.93
N SER A 103 -8.07 -4.41 -10.66
CA SER A 103 -7.26 -5.64 -10.76
C SER A 103 -7.81 -6.54 -11.86
N ASP A 104 -6.90 -7.26 -12.51
CA ASP A 104 -7.17 -8.39 -13.38
C ASP A 104 -7.71 -9.61 -12.63
N HIS A 105 -7.60 -9.64 -11.30
CA HIS A 105 -8.23 -10.62 -10.42
C HIS A 105 -9.45 -10.05 -9.68
N LYS A 106 -10.48 -10.88 -9.53
CA LYS A 106 -11.67 -10.65 -8.71
C LYS A 106 -11.48 -11.29 -7.33
N PRO A 107 -11.69 -10.56 -6.22
CA PRO A 107 -11.59 -11.13 -4.89
C PRO A 107 -12.61 -12.25 -4.66
N ILE A 108 -12.23 -13.30 -3.93
CA ILE A 108 -13.16 -14.34 -3.47
C ILE A 108 -13.41 -14.21 -1.97
N LEU A 109 -14.68 -14.29 -1.57
CA LEU A 109 -15.11 -14.21 -0.17
C LEU A 109 -15.77 -15.53 0.24
N VAL A 110 -15.22 -16.19 1.26
CA VAL A 110 -15.80 -17.41 1.84
C VAL A 110 -16.71 -17.01 3.01
N HIS A 111 -18.00 -17.27 2.88
CA HIS A 111 -18.97 -17.02 3.93
C HIS A 111 -19.09 -18.25 4.84
N LEU A 112 -18.98 -18.04 6.15
CA LEU A 112 -19.05 -19.08 7.17
C LEU A 112 -20.21 -18.75 8.12
N ASN A 113 -21.16 -19.67 8.27
CA ASN A 113 -22.19 -19.54 9.31
C ASN A 113 -21.68 -20.15 10.62
N THR A 114 -21.33 -19.32 11.60
CA THR A 114 -20.90 -19.74 12.92
C THR A 114 -22.08 -19.77 13.88
N GLN A 115 -22.92 -20.82 13.82
CA GLN A 115 -23.92 -21.04 14.87
C GLN A 115 -23.33 -21.67 16.16
N ILE A 116 -22.05 -22.04 16.15
CA ILE A 116 -21.46 -22.93 17.17
C ILE A 116 -20.68 -22.19 18.28
N TYR A 117 -20.22 -20.95 18.05
CA TYR A 117 -19.69 -20.12 19.15
C TYR A 117 -20.81 -19.20 19.63
N GLY A 118 -21.26 -19.45 20.85
CA GLY A 118 -22.40 -18.79 21.47
C GLY A 118 -22.32 -17.26 21.39
N ASN A 119 -23.48 -16.65 21.59
CA ASN A 119 -23.75 -15.21 21.75
C ASN A 119 -22.84 -14.54 22.80
N GLU A 120 -21.54 -14.50 22.63
CA GLU A 120 -20.74 -13.46 23.24
C GLU A 120 -21.15 -12.16 22.53
N PRO A 121 -21.74 -11.19 23.24
CA PRO A 121 -22.09 -9.94 22.62
C PRO A 121 -20.79 -9.35 22.08
N LEU A 122 -20.70 -9.20 20.76
CA LEU A 122 -19.66 -8.42 20.07
C LEU A 122 -19.31 -7.25 20.98
N LYS A 123 -18.09 -7.25 21.54
CA LYS A 123 -17.58 -6.23 22.46
C LYS A 123 -18.09 -4.88 21.95
N ARG A 124 -18.97 -4.22 22.71
CA ARG A 124 -19.51 -2.90 22.34
C ARG A 124 -18.32 -2.00 22.06
N MET A 125 -17.96 -1.81 20.79
CA MET A 125 -16.90 -0.88 20.44
C MET A 125 -17.33 0.48 20.96
N GLY A 126 -16.45 1.10 21.75
CA GLY A 126 -16.68 2.45 22.28
C GLY A 126 -16.96 3.44 21.14
N PHE A 127 -17.49 4.61 21.47
CA PHE A 127 -17.63 5.67 20.49
C PHE A 127 -16.26 5.99 19.87
N LYS A 128 -16.19 5.95 18.54
CA LYS A 128 -15.06 6.47 17.78
C LYS A 128 -15.58 7.58 16.89
N TYR A 129 -14.89 8.71 16.89
CA TYR A 129 -15.12 9.81 15.98
C TYR A 129 -14.30 9.56 14.70
N GLU A 130 -14.92 9.67 13.53
CA GLU A 130 -14.18 9.59 12.26
C GLU A 130 -13.89 11.00 11.76
N ALA A 131 -12.63 11.25 11.37
CA ALA A 131 -12.18 12.58 10.95
C ALA A 131 -12.95 13.10 9.72
N SER A 132 -13.44 12.20 8.86
CA SER A 132 -14.29 12.53 7.72
C SER A 132 -15.59 13.24 8.12
N TRP A 133 -16.10 13.02 9.33
CA TRP A 133 -17.32 13.68 9.81
C TRP A 133 -17.13 15.19 9.95
N ALA A 134 -15.91 15.67 10.22
CA ALA A 134 -15.62 17.11 10.28
C ALA A 134 -15.80 17.82 8.93
N LEU A 135 -15.73 17.06 7.83
CA LEU A 135 -15.85 17.56 6.46
C LEU A 135 -17.30 17.56 5.97
N ASP A 136 -18.21 16.93 6.71
CA ASP A 136 -19.63 16.86 6.37
C ASP A 136 -20.35 18.12 6.88
N GLU A 137 -21.05 18.81 5.96
CA GLU A 137 -21.74 20.07 6.25
C GLU A 137 -22.78 19.94 7.37
N ASP A 138 -23.43 18.78 7.49
CA ASP A 138 -24.44 18.54 8.51
C ASP A 138 -23.80 18.39 9.91
N CYS A 139 -22.59 17.82 10.00
CA CYS A 139 -21.90 17.59 11.27
C CYS A 139 -21.59 18.90 12.01
N GLY A 140 -21.20 19.95 11.27
CA GLY A 140 -20.93 21.27 11.84
C GLY A 140 -22.18 21.92 12.46
N GLY A 141 -23.34 21.72 11.85
CA GLY A 141 -24.63 22.23 12.34
C GLY A 141 -25.03 21.61 13.68
N PHE A 142 -24.96 20.27 13.79
CA PHE A 142 -25.33 19.57 15.02
C PHE A 142 -24.45 19.94 16.22
N LEU A 143 -23.14 20.08 16.00
CA LEU A 143 -22.21 20.46 17.07
C LEU A 143 -22.44 21.91 17.50
N SER A 144 -22.63 22.83 16.55
CA SER A 144 -22.88 24.24 16.86
C SER A 144 -24.12 24.42 17.73
N GLU A 145 -25.19 23.65 17.49
CA GLU A 145 -26.42 23.72 18.27
C GLU A 145 -26.25 23.22 19.71
N ILE A 146 -25.52 22.11 19.91
CA ILE A 146 -25.21 21.55 21.24
C ILE A 146 -24.36 22.52 22.06
N TRP A 147 -23.35 23.12 21.42
CA TRP A 147 -22.39 24.00 22.09
C TRP A 147 -22.95 25.41 22.35
N ARG A 148 -23.99 25.83 21.60
CA ARG A 148 -24.71 27.09 21.84
C ARG A 148 -25.36 27.13 23.23
N GLY A 149 -25.90 26.00 23.72
CA GLY A 149 -26.48 25.86 25.07
C GLY A 149 -27.65 26.83 25.37
N LYS A 150 -28.22 26.75 26.57
CA LYS A 150 -29.19 27.76 27.08
C LYS A 150 -28.43 28.88 27.82
N GLU A 151 -28.86 30.12 27.64
CA GLU A 151 -28.26 31.26 28.34
C GLU A 151 -28.40 31.10 29.87
N GLY A 152 -27.30 31.27 30.61
CA GLY A 152 -27.29 31.33 32.08
C GLY A 152 -26.89 30.06 32.83
N GLU A 153 -26.72 28.90 32.18
CA GLU A 153 -26.24 27.69 32.87
C GLU A 153 -24.70 27.49 32.77
N PRO A 154 -24.03 27.10 33.87
CA PRO A 154 -22.63 26.70 33.83
C PRO A 154 -22.43 25.49 32.90
N LYS A 155 -21.76 25.71 31.77
CA LYS A 155 -21.50 24.65 30.78
C LYS A 155 -20.36 23.76 31.27
N SER A 156 -20.69 22.62 31.87
CA SER A 156 -19.71 21.55 32.09
C SER A 156 -19.27 20.98 30.73
N ILE A 157 -17.97 21.12 30.42
CA ILE A 157 -17.36 20.58 29.21
C ILE A 157 -17.63 19.07 29.09
N ILE A 158 -17.62 18.34 30.20
CA ILE A 158 -17.89 16.90 30.24
C ILE A 158 -19.33 16.60 29.78
N ASN A 159 -20.30 17.45 30.15
CA ASN A 159 -21.69 17.28 29.71
C ASN A 159 -21.86 17.57 28.23
N LEU A 160 -21.21 18.63 27.72
CA LEU A 160 -21.23 18.97 26.29
C LEU A 160 -20.60 17.88 25.42
N LEU A 161 -19.46 17.32 25.86
CA LEU A 161 -18.80 16.20 25.17
C LEU A 161 -19.68 14.95 25.18
N ASN A 162 -20.35 14.64 26.29
CA ASN A 162 -21.27 13.50 26.36
C ASN A 162 -22.52 13.69 25.49
N GLN A 163 -23.07 14.90 25.39
CA GLN A 163 -24.18 15.21 24.48
C GLN A 163 -23.73 15.10 23.02
N SER A 164 -22.58 15.69 22.68
CA SER A 164 -21.98 15.62 21.34
C SER A 164 -21.75 14.16 20.91
N ARG A 165 -21.19 13.34 21.81
CA ARG A 165 -21.01 11.90 21.61
C ARG A 165 -22.32 11.20 21.27
N ARG A 166 -23.40 11.42 22.02
CA ARG A 166 -24.68 10.72 21.79
C ARG A 166 -25.28 11.07 20.43
N VAL A 167 -25.24 12.35 20.06
CA VAL A 167 -25.77 12.83 18.78
C VAL A 167 -24.95 12.29 17.62
N LEU A 168 -23.62 12.39 17.69
CA LEU A 168 -22.72 11.83 16.66
C LEU A 168 -22.82 10.30 16.56
N GLN A 169 -23.01 9.59 17.68
CA GLN A 169 -23.29 8.15 17.67
C GLN A 169 -24.57 7.80 16.93
N SER A 170 -25.63 8.59 17.09
CA SER A 170 -26.89 8.37 16.40
C SER A 170 -26.78 8.73 14.91
N TRP A 171 -26.23 9.90 14.61
CA TRP A 171 -26.04 10.39 13.24
C TRP A 171 -25.11 9.47 12.42
N SER A 172 -23.99 9.02 13.00
CA SER A 172 -23.07 8.10 12.31
C SER A 172 -23.71 6.76 11.93
N LYS A 173 -24.76 6.30 12.63
CA LYS A 173 -25.52 5.12 12.20
C LYS A 173 -26.31 5.39 10.93
N HIS A 174 -26.90 6.58 10.80
CA HIS A 174 -27.62 6.99 9.58
C HIS A 174 -26.66 7.22 8.41
N MET A 175 -25.51 7.87 8.65
CA MET A 175 -24.47 8.06 7.64
C MET A 175 -23.94 6.74 7.11
N ARG A 176 -23.53 5.82 7.99
CA ARG A 176 -23.06 4.49 7.59
C ARG A 176 -24.12 3.71 6.81
N GLN A 177 -25.41 3.89 7.12
CA GLN A 177 -26.49 3.29 6.34
C GLN A 177 -26.63 3.93 4.95
N ARG A 178 -26.50 5.26 4.83
CA ARG A 178 -26.52 5.99 3.55
C ARG A 178 -25.34 5.60 2.67
N GLU A 179 -24.12 5.66 3.22
CA GLU A 179 -22.88 5.28 2.53
C GLU A 179 -22.88 3.81 2.13
N ARG A 180 -23.36 2.92 3.01
CA ARG A 180 -23.53 1.50 2.66
C ARG A 180 -24.49 1.34 1.49
N LYS A 181 -25.65 2.01 1.49
CA LYS A 181 -26.61 1.94 0.38
C LYS A 181 -26.03 2.48 -0.93
N GLU A 182 -25.30 3.60 -0.88
CA GLU A 182 -24.65 4.16 -2.07
C GLU A 182 -23.55 3.24 -2.59
N MET A 183 -22.74 2.68 -1.68
CA MET A 183 -21.70 1.70 -2.02
C MET A 183 -22.31 0.42 -2.62
N GLU A 184 -23.40 -0.09 -2.06
CA GLU A 184 -24.15 -1.24 -2.58
C GLU A 184 -24.68 -0.95 -3.99
N GLU A 185 -25.26 0.23 -4.22
CA GLU A 185 -25.78 0.63 -5.53
C GLU A 185 -24.66 0.79 -6.56
N LYS A 186 -23.56 1.48 -6.24
CA LYS A 186 -22.41 1.61 -7.15
C LYS A 186 -21.73 0.27 -7.40
N THR A 187 -21.67 -0.61 -6.40
CA THR A 187 -21.13 -1.97 -6.57
C THR A 187 -22.04 -2.79 -7.49
N LYS A 188 -23.36 -2.63 -7.40
CA LYS A 188 -24.33 -3.27 -8.29
C LYS A 188 -24.21 -2.78 -9.73
N GLN A 189 -24.03 -1.48 -9.92
CA GLN A 189 -23.75 -0.89 -11.25
C GLN A 189 -22.44 -1.41 -11.82
N LEU A 190 -21.37 -1.47 -11.02
CA LEU A 190 -20.08 -2.02 -11.45
C LEU A 190 -20.17 -3.52 -11.77
N LYS A 191 -20.94 -4.31 -11.01
CA LYS A 191 -21.25 -5.71 -11.33
C LYS A 191 -21.92 -5.84 -12.70
N ALA A 192 -22.87 -4.96 -13.02
CA ALA A 192 -23.55 -4.96 -14.33
C ALA A 192 -22.59 -4.59 -15.47
N LEU A 193 -21.80 -3.53 -15.32
CA LEU A 193 -20.82 -3.11 -16.33
C LEU A 193 -19.75 -4.17 -16.60
N GLN A 194 -19.25 -4.85 -15.57
CA GLN A 194 -18.27 -5.94 -15.75
C GLN A 194 -18.87 -7.23 -16.32
N ALA A 195 -20.19 -7.40 -16.19
CA ALA A 195 -20.91 -8.45 -16.90
C ALA A 195 -21.08 -8.10 -18.40
N GLU A 196 -21.12 -6.80 -18.72
CA GLU A 196 -21.27 -6.25 -20.08
C GLU A 196 -19.94 -5.96 -20.81
N GLU A 197 -18.79 -6.02 -20.12
CA GLU A 197 -17.49 -5.54 -20.64
C GLU A 197 -17.03 -6.25 -21.92
N CYS A 198 -17.11 -5.48 -23.02
CA CYS A 198 -16.44 -5.67 -24.30
C CYS A 198 -15.67 -4.38 -24.65
N SER A 199 -14.35 -4.49 -24.80
CA SER A 199 -13.41 -3.68 -25.60
C SER A 199 -13.12 -2.17 -25.39
N SER A 200 -13.61 -1.43 -24.39
CA SER A 200 -13.52 0.06 -24.48
C SER A 200 -12.23 0.77 -24.02
N ASN A 201 -11.38 0.20 -23.16
CA ASN A 201 -10.33 1.01 -22.49
C ASN A 201 -9.00 1.12 -23.26
N VAL A 202 -8.60 0.12 -24.05
CA VAL A 202 -7.32 0.10 -24.79
C VAL A 202 -7.35 0.96 -26.05
N GLU A 203 -8.50 1.01 -26.74
CA GLU A 203 -8.72 1.86 -27.92
C GLU A 203 -8.56 3.36 -27.56
N GLU A 204 -8.86 3.72 -26.31
CA GLU A 204 -8.70 5.08 -25.81
C GLU A 204 -7.24 5.45 -25.52
N LEU A 205 -6.42 4.49 -25.05
CA LEU A 205 -4.98 4.66 -24.84
C LEU A 205 -4.25 4.94 -26.16
N ARG A 206 -4.57 4.18 -27.20
CA ARG A 206 -3.97 4.32 -28.56
C ARG A 206 -4.29 5.68 -29.17
N LYS A 207 -5.57 6.07 -29.11
CA LYS A 207 -6.07 7.35 -29.63
C LYS A 207 -5.36 8.54 -29.00
N VAL A 208 -5.05 8.48 -27.70
CA VAL A 208 -4.44 9.60 -26.98
C VAL A 208 -2.92 9.64 -27.14
N THR A 209 -2.23 8.50 -27.15
CA THR A 209 -0.75 8.45 -27.11
C THR A 209 -0.09 8.49 -28.49
N TRP A 210 -0.75 7.94 -29.52
CA TRP A 210 -0.13 7.73 -30.84
C TRP A 210 -0.87 8.41 -31.99
N GLU A 211 -2.21 8.42 -31.97
CA GLU A 211 -3.03 8.99 -33.07
C GLU A 211 -3.42 10.46 -32.83
N CYS A 212 -3.31 10.97 -31.59
CA CYS A 212 -3.75 12.31 -31.24
C CYS A 212 -2.97 13.38 -32.03
N PRO A 213 -3.65 14.33 -32.70
CA PRO A 213 -2.98 15.42 -33.41
C PRO A 213 -2.02 16.24 -32.55
N ALA A 214 -2.30 16.41 -31.25
CA ALA A 214 -1.41 17.11 -30.33
C ALA A 214 -0.17 16.29 -29.92
N ALA A 215 -0.22 14.96 -30.03
CA ALA A 215 0.93 14.08 -29.86
C ALA A 215 1.82 14.09 -31.12
N ASN A 216 1.28 14.40 -32.31
CA ASN A 216 2.07 14.50 -33.54
C ASN A 216 3.13 15.62 -33.49
N ASP A 217 2.83 16.74 -32.81
CA ASP A 217 3.79 17.82 -32.58
C ASP A 217 4.97 17.41 -31.69
N ILE A 218 4.78 16.34 -30.90
CA ILE A 218 5.79 15.77 -30.00
C ILE A 218 6.66 14.78 -30.77
N TRP A 219 6.04 13.85 -31.53
CA TRP A 219 6.74 12.80 -32.27
C TRP A 219 7.45 13.29 -33.54
N GLY A 220 7.01 14.41 -34.14
CA GLY A 220 7.51 14.95 -35.40
C GLY A 220 8.78 15.82 -35.33
N GLN A 221 9.34 16.04 -34.14
CA GLN A 221 10.55 16.85 -33.92
C GLN A 221 11.79 16.20 -34.57
N ASP A 222 12.74 17.02 -35.04
CA ASP A 222 13.90 16.59 -35.86
C ASP A 222 14.79 15.51 -35.21
N GLU A 223 14.78 15.40 -33.89
CA GLU A 223 15.63 14.49 -33.10
C GLU A 223 14.88 13.26 -32.54
N SER A 224 13.57 13.14 -32.80
CA SER A 224 12.77 12.00 -32.33
C SER A 224 13.12 10.73 -33.10
N GLY A 225 13.54 9.67 -32.39
CA GLY A 225 13.87 8.35 -32.96
C GLY A 225 12.71 7.66 -33.69
N VAL A 226 11.48 8.18 -33.56
CA VAL A 226 10.26 7.64 -34.16
C VAL A 226 9.61 8.57 -35.20
N LYS A 227 10.30 9.64 -35.61
CA LYS A 227 9.80 10.68 -36.53
C LYS A 227 9.18 10.15 -37.85
N LYS A 228 9.61 8.98 -38.31
CA LYS A 228 9.17 8.34 -39.57
C LYS A 228 8.51 6.96 -39.39
N TRP A 229 8.06 6.64 -38.17
CA TRP A 229 7.49 5.33 -37.89
C TRP A 229 6.06 5.20 -38.46
N ASP A 230 5.72 4.00 -38.94
CA ASP A 230 4.40 3.71 -39.49
C ASP A 230 3.34 3.75 -38.37
N ARG A 231 2.25 4.48 -38.61
CA ARG A 231 1.17 4.71 -37.65
C ARG A 231 0.00 3.73 -37.81
N SER A 232 0.13 2.75 -38.71
CA SER A 232 -0.89 1.72 -38.98
C SER A 232 -0.88 0.54 -37.99
N GLU A 233 0.00 0.56 -36.99
CA GLU A 233 0.16 -0.52 -36.01
C GLU A 233 -0.97 -0.50 -34.97
N ASN A 234 -1.76 -1.58 -34.90
CA ASN A 234 -2.98 -1.64 -34.10
C ASN A 234 -2.76 -1.98 -32.62
N ASP A 235 -1.55 -2.40 -32.24
CA ASP A 235 -1.21 -2.85 -30.88
C ASP A 235 0.04 -2.14 -30.35
N PHE A 236 -0.09 -1.55 -29.15
CA PHE A 236 0.98 -0.81 -28.49
C PHE A 236 2.16 -1.71 -28.11
N LEU A 237 1.90 -2.95 -27.67
CA LEU A 237 2.96 -3.87 -27.25
C LEU A 237 3.77 -4.37 -28.45
N SER A 238 3.11 -4.65 -29.57
CA SER A 238 3.74 -4.95 -30.87
C SER A 238 4.58 -3.78 -31.38
N MET A 239 4.05 -2.55 -31.31
CA MET A 239 4.79 -1.34 -31.64
C MET A 239 6.02 -1.18 -30.73
N TRP A 240 5.87 -1.31 -29.41
CA TRP A 240 6.95 -1.22 -28.42
C TRP A 240 8.02 -2.29 -28.67
N GLY A 241 7.62 -3.53 -28.90
CA GLY A 241 8.52 -4.64 -29.27
C GLY A 241 9.33 -4.35 -30.52
N LYS A 242 8.73 -3.73 -31.55
CA LYS A 242 9.47 -3.31 -32.75
C LYS A 242 10.42 -2.13 -32.47
N LEU A 243 10.04 -1.19 -31.60
CA LEU A 243 10.90 -0.09 -31.17
C LEU A 243 12.14 -0.61 -30.43
N MET A 244 11.98 -1.54 -29.49
CA MET A 244 13.08 -2.17 -28.77
C MET A 244 14.10 -2.84 -29.69
N ASN A 245 13.63 -3.38 -30.83
CA ASN A 245 14.47 -4.10 -31.79
C ASN A 245 15.12 -3.20 -32.85
N ARG A 246 14.57 -2.01 -33.14
CA ARG A 246 15.04 -1.14 -34.23
C ARG A 246 15.71 0.15 -33.76
N VAL A 247 15.46 0.56 -32.52
CA VAL A 247 15.95 1.84 -31.97
C VAL A 247 17.07 1.55 -30.97
N PRO A 248 18.22 2.25 -31.02
CA PRO A 248 19.27 2.06 -30.05
C PRO A 248 18.81 2.50 -28.64
N LYS A 249 19.36 1.84 -27.61
CA LYS A 249 18.90 1.91 -26.22
C LYS A 249 18.71 3.34 -25.70
N ASN A 250 19.64 4.25 -26.01
CA ASN A 250 19.60 5.64 -25.58
C ASN A 250 18.38 6.41 -26.13
N LEU A 251 17.96 6.10 -27.35
CA LEU A 251 16.79 6.68 -28.01
C LEU A 251 15.50 5.96 -27.57
N LEU A 252 15.57 4.66 -27.27
CA LEU A 252 14.46 3.91 -26.70
C LEU A 252 14.08 4.42 -25.29
N GLU A 253 15.07 4.75 -24.47
CA GLU A 253 14.89 5.39 -23.18
C GLU A 253 14.18 6.75 -23.32
N GLU A 254 14.59 7.58 -24.28
CA GLU A 254 13.92 8.85 -24.58
C GLU A 254 12.46 8.64 -25.00
N VAL A 255 12.20 7.65 -25.85
CA VAL A 255 10.85 7.30 -26.31
C VAL A 255 9.98 6.78 -25.15
N ALA A 256 10.52 5.98 -24.23
CA ALA A 256 9.80 5.52 -23.02
C ALA A 256 9.36 6.69 -22.14
N VAL A 257 10.27 7.62 -21.86
CA VAL A 257 9.99 8.77 -21.00
C VAL A 257 8.96 9.69 -21.67
N LEU A 258 9.03 9.86 -22.99
CA LEU A 258 8.03 10.62 -23.75
C LEU A 258 6.63 9.98 -23.69
N PHE A 259 6.51 8.65 -23.81
CA PHE A 259 5.22 7.97 -23.63
C PHE A 259 4.61 8.22 -22.26
N ARG A 260 5.43 8.11 -21.20
CA ARG A 260 5.00 8.39 -19.82
C ARG A 260 4.53 9.84 -19.65
N LYS A 261 5.27 10.82 -20.17
CA LYS A 261 4.90 12.25 -20.04
C LYS A 261 3.64 12.60 -20.84
N VAL A 262 3.43 12.00 -22.02
CA VAL A 262 2.17 12.15 -22.79
C VAL A 262 0.99 11.58 -22.01
N TRP A 263 1.16 10.43 -21.36
CA TRP A 263 0.15 9.82 -20.49
C TRP A 263 -0.21 10.69 -19.29
N LEU A 264 0.80 11.16 -18.54
CA LEU A 264 0.59 12.00 -17.36
C LEU A 264 -0.10 13.32 -17.71
N ARG A 265 0.31 13.95 -18.82
CA ARG A 265 -0.32 15.18 -19.31
C ARG A 265 -1.81 15.01 -19.66
N ARG A 266 -2.22 13.84 -20.18
CA ARG A 266 -3.65 13.52 -20.38
C ARG A 266 -4.36 13.46 -19.05
N ASN A 267 -3.78 12.76 -18.07
CA ASN A 267 -4.39 12.57 -16.76
C ASN A 267 -4.58 13.90 -16.03
N ASP A 268 -3.58 14.79 -16.07
CA ASP A 268 -3.69 16.15 -15.57
C ASP A 268 -4.84 16.94 -16.22
N TRP A 269 -5.07 16.73 -17.51
CA TRP A 269 -6.16 17.40 -18.23
C TRP A 269 -7.54 16.80 -17.90
N LEU A 270 -7.67 15.47 -17.89
CA LEU A 270 -8.95 14.79 -17.67
C LEU A 270 -9.43 14.84 -16.22
N PHE A 271 -8.51 14.68 -15.26
CA PHE A 271 -8.86 14.57 -13.85
C PHE A 271 -8.71 15.89 -13.08
N GLU A 272 -7.83 16.79 -13.55
CA GLU A 272 -7.51 18.03 -12.83
C GLU A 272 -7.77 19.31 -13.66
N GLY A 273 -8.20 19.18 -14.92
CA GLY A 273 -8.51 20.31 -15.80
C GLY A 273 -7.31 21.18 -16.20
N ARG A 274 -6.07 20.76 -15.87
CA ARG A 274 -4.85 21.53 -16.12
C ARG A 274 -4.41 21.40 -17.58
N LYS A 275 -4.09 22.53 -18.23
CA LYS A 275 -3.56 22.56 -19.61
C LYS A 275 -2.10 22.97 -19.64
N ALA A 276 -1.19 21.99 -19.74
CA ALA A 276 0.24 22.23 -19.94
C ALA A 276 0.62 22.29 -21.44
N CYS A 277 1.65 23.08 -21.78
CA CYS A 277 2.14 23.26 -23.15
C CYS A 277 3.01 22.06 -23.61
N PRO A 278 2.77 21.46 -24.80
CA PRO A 278 3.51 20.28 -25.26
C PRO A 278 5.03 20.45 -25.30
N ARG A 279 5.51 21.64 -25.72
CA ARG A 279 6.95 21.91 -25.86
C ARG A 279 7.68 22.01 -24.51
N LYS A 280 7.00 22.39 -23.42
CA LYS A 280 7.63 22.47 -22.09
C LYS A 280 7.91 21.07 -21.52
N GLU A 281 7.01 20.11 -21.76
CA GLU A 281 7.17 18.73 -21.30
C GLU A 281 8.31 17.98 -22.03
N ILE A 282 8.55 18.29 -23.31
CA ILE A 282 9.64 17.69 -24.11
C ILE A 282 11.02 18.18 -23.62
N ILE A 283 11.16 19.49 -23.37
CA ILE A 283 12.42 20.06 -22.85
C ILE A 283 12.72 19.49 -21.45
N SER A 284 11.69 19.32 -20.61
CA SER A 284 11.80 18.66 -19.30
C SER A 284 12.17 17.17 -19.41
N THR A 285 11.68 16.45 -20.43
CA THR A 285 11.99 15.03 -20.66
C THR A 285 13.48 14.78 -20.90
N ARG A 286 14.14 15.65 -21.68
CA ARG A 286 15.58 15.52 -21.97
C ARG A 286 16.44 15.93 -20.78
N ALA A 287 16.01 16.93 -20.01
CA ALA A 287 16.67 17.30 -18.76
C ALA A 287 16.60 16.14 -17.74
N ALA A 288 15.43 15.52 -17.56
CA ALA A 288 15.25 14.39 -16.66
C ALA A 288 16.05 13.14 -17.09
N LEU A 289 16.11 12.86 -18.40
CA LEU A 289 16.90 11.73 -18.92
C LEU A 289 18.41 11.97 -18.80
N GLN A 290 18.87 13.21 -19.00
CA GLN A 290 20.27 13.59 -18.81
C GLN A 290 20.67 13.53 -17.33
N GLU A 291 19.82 14.02 -16.43
CA GLU A 291 20.02 13.94 -14.98
C GLU A 291 20.08 12.49 -14.48
N PHE A 292 19.17 11.63 -14.95
CA PHE A 292 19.21 10.19 -14.67
C PHE A 292 20.53 9.54 -15.15
N LYS A 293 21.02 9.92 -16.34
CA LYS A 293 22.30 9.43 -16.88
C LYS A 293 23.51 9.96 -16.10
N ASP A 294 23.46 11.20 -15.63
CA ASP A 294 24.49 11.81 -14.79
C ASP A 294 24.58 11.14 -13.41
N LEU A 295 23.43 10.72 -12.84
CA LEU A 295 23.35 9.95 -11.59
C LEU A 295 23.88 8.53 -11.73
N GLN A 296 23.72 7.89 -12.90
CA GLN A 296 24.30 6.56 -13.16
C GLN A 296 25.78 6.59 -13.56
N GLY A 297 26.26 7.70 -14.13
CA GLY A 297 27.65 7.88 -14.56
C GLY A 297 28.64 8.26 -13.44
N ASN A 298 28.15 8.85 -12.34
CA ASN A 298 29.00 9.30 -11.23
C ASN A 298 29.20 8.21 -10.17
N ASN A 299 29.93 7.15 -10.51
CA ASN A 299 30.52 6.24 -9.52
C ASN A 299 31.94 6.64 -9.08
N SER A 300 32.39 7.85 -9.42
CA SER A 300 33.67 8.38 -8.95
C SER A 300 33.76 9.88 -9.20
N LYS A 301 33.25 10.65 -8.23
CA LYS A 301 33.73 11.99 -7.87
C LYS A 301 33.13 12.36 -6.52
N GLN A 302 33.92 12.16 -5.48
CA GLN A 302 33.72 12.83 -4.19
C GLN A 302 33.68 14.33 -4.46
N VAL A 303 32.49 14.92 -4.40
CA VAL A 303 32.36 16.36 -4.17
C VAL A 303 32.52 16.54 -2.67
N ALA A 304 33.59 17.22 -2.30
CA ALA A 304 33.90 17.60 -0.94
C ALA A 304 32.74 18.40 -0.35
N VAL A 305 31.97 17.78 0.53
CA VAL A 305 31.16 18.49 1.51
C VAL A 305 32.08 18.73 2.71
N GLN A 306 32.25 19.99 3.05
CA GLN A 306 33.03 20.47 4.18
C GLN A 306 32.71 19.66 5.44
N SER A 307 33.68 18.85 5.86
CA SER A 307 33.71 18.22 7.17
C SER A 307 33.95 19.28 8.22
N GLY A 308 32.86 19.86 8.72
CA GLY A 308 32.82 20.64 9.95
C GLY A 308 31.74 20.08 10.84
N LEU A 309 32.12 19.13 11.71
CA LEU A 309 31.67 18.94 13.10
C LEU A 309 31.95 17.50 13.52
N THR A 310 32.80 17.37 14.53
CA THR A 310 33.00 16.19 15.37
C THR A 310 31.68 15.77 16.01
N GLY A 311 30.87 15.00 15.28
CA GLY A 311 29.60 14.48 15.80
C GLY A 311 29.82 13.25 16.68
N SER A 312 29.27 13.28 17.90
CA SER A 312 29.23 12.15 18.82
C SER A 312 28.75 10.87 18.11
N LEU A 313 29.38 9.72 18.43
CA LEU A 313 28.98 8.40 17.94
C LEU A 313 27.70 7.85 18.61
N GLN A 314 27.19 8.54 19.64
CA GLN A 314 26.01 8.13 20.42
C GLN A 314 24.74 8.87 19.99
N TRP A 315 23.60 8.28 20.36
CA TRP A 315 22.30 8.94 20.23
C TRP A 315 22.26 10.20 21.11
N GLU A 316 21.52 11.20 20.66
CA GLU A 316 21.40 12.50 21.34
C GLU A 316 19.92 12.79 21.59
N LYS A 317 19.60 13.34 22.77
CA LYS A 317 18.23 13.75 23.10
C LYS A 317 17.75 14.92 22.22
N PRO A 318 16.43 15.04 21.96
CA PRO A 318 15.89 16.17 21.20
C PRO A 318 15.95 17.49 21.97
N ALA A 319 15.65 18.58 21.26
CA ALA A 319 15.40 19.88 21.88
C ALA A 319 14.16 19.82 22.80
N PRO A 320 14.02 20.76 23.75
CA PRO A 320 12.83 20.83 24.58
C PRO A 320 11.53 20.88 23.77
N ASP A 321 10.48 20.27 24.29
CA ASP A 321 9.16 20.04 23.68
C ASP A 321 9.13 19.14 22.42
N TYR A 322 10.27 18.57 21.99
CA TYR A 322 10.30 17.62 20.89
C TYR A 322 10.41 16.19 21.40
N VAL A 323 9.80 15.26 20.66
CA VAL A 323 10.10 13.83 20.80
C VAL A 323 10.99 13.36 19.66
N LYS A 324 11.80 12.33 19.93
CA LYS A 324 12.54 11.59 18.91
C LYS A 324 11.88 10.25 18.66
N VAL A 325 11.69 9.94 17.38
CA VAL A 325 11.01 8.74 16.90
C VAL A 325 12.00 7.95 16.08
N ASN A 326 12.62 6.94 16.70
CA ASN A 326 13.53 6.03 16.03
C ASN A 326 12.75 4.84 15.46
N TRP A 327 12.94 4.53 14.17
CA TRP A 327 12.33 3.35 13.54
C TRP A 327 13.39 2.48 12.86
N ASP A 328 13.11 1.19 12.71
CA ASP A 328 13.94 0.22 12.00
C ASP A 328 13.09 -0.97 11.53
N ALA A 329 13.55 -1.65 10.48
CA ALA A 329 12.99 -2.92 10.04
C ALA A 329 14.05 -4.03 9.97
N SER A 330 13.67 -5.24 10.39
CA SER A 330 14.50 -6.44 10.24
C SER A 330 13.75 -7.46 9.40
N THR A 331 14.32 -7.89 8.28
CA THR A 331 13.70 -8.88 7.39
C THR A 331 14.29 -10.28 7.62
N GLU A 332 13.45 -11.31 7.53
CA GLU A 332 13.85 -12.72 7.48
C GLU A 332 13.29 -13.37 6.21
N ILE A 333 14.06 -13.26 5.13
CA ILE A 333 13.69 -13.67 3.77
C ILE A 333 13.26 -15.14 3.70
N LYS A 334 13.94 -16.03 4.44
CA LYS A 334 13.64 -17.48 4.42
C LYS A 334 12.23 -17.81 4.92
N GLN A 335 11.71 -17.02 5.85
CA GLN A 335 10.39 -17.21 6.44
C GLN A 335 9.38 -16.18 5.94
N ASN A 336 9.77 -15.37 4.93
CA ASN A 336 8.95 -14.32 4.34
C ASN A 336 8.28 -13.41 5.40
N ARG A 337 9.04 -13.01 6.42
CA ARG A 337 8.57 -12.19 7.52
C ARG A 337 9.50 -11.02 7.79
N MET A 338 8.96 -9.98 8.42
CA MET A 338 9.69 -8.83 8.90
C MET A 338 9.28 -8.47 10.32
N GLY A 339 10.23 -7.92 11.06
CA GLY A 339 10.01 -7.30 12.35
C GLY A 339 10.18 -5.78 12.24
N ILE A 340 9.31 -5.05 12.92
CA ILE A 340 9.29 -3.59 13.02
C ILE A 340 9.66 -3.21 14.44
N GLY A 341 10.59 -2.27 14.57
CA GLY A 341 10.98 -1.70 15.86
C GLY A 341 10.78 -0.19 15.85
N ILE A 342 10.06 0.33 16.85
CA ILE A 342 9.84 1.78 17.01
C ILE A 342 10.12 2.17 18.47
N MET A 343 10.83 3.28 18.64
CA MET A 343 11.11 3.87 19.95
C MET A 343 10.81 5.37 19.92
N ILE A 344 9.91 5.83 20.79
CA ILE A 344 9.59 7.24 20.98
C ILE A 344 10.14 7.68 22.32
N ARG A 345 10.97 8.73 22.30
CA ARG A 345 11.61 9.30 23.50
C ARG A 345 11.36 10.79 23.63
N ASP A 346 11.23 11.27 24.86
CA ASP A 346 11.05 12.69 25.18
C ASP A 346 12.36 13.51 25.16
N GLU A 347 12.26 14.78 25.55
CA GLU A 347 13.37 15.74 25.70
C GLU A 347 14.39 15.36 26.78
N HIS A 348 14.03 14.46 27.70
CA HIS A 348 14.91 13.92 28.73
C HIS A 348 15.58 12.61 28.28
N GLY A 349 15.17 12.06 27.14
CA GLY A 349 15.59 10.75 26.65
C GLY A 349 14.91 9.59 27.35
N GLU A 350 13.82 9.86 28.08
CA GLU A 350 12.98 8.82 28.68
C GLU A 350 12.07 8.20 27.62
N ALA A 351 11.82 6.90 27.76
CA ALA A 351 11.00 6.16 26.83
C ALA A 351 9.51 6.49 27.06
N LEU A 352 8.86 7.02 26.04
CA LEU A 352 7.42 7.23 26.03
C LEU A 352 6.71 6.01 25.46
N VAL A 353 7.21 5.47 24.35
CA VAL A 353 6.61 4.30 23.68
C VAL A 353 7.68 3.41 23.06
N ALA A 354 7.56 2.10 23.26
CA ALA A 354 8.30 1.09 22.54
C ALA A 354 7.33 0.19 21.76
N VAL A 355 7.67 -0.16 20.52
CA VAL A 355 6.87 -1.09 19.71
C VAL A 355 7.75 -2.20 19.14
N CYS A 356 7.23 -3.42 19.22
CA CYS A 356 7.65 -4.54 18.40
C CYS A 356 6.43 -5.03 17.62
N ASP A 357 6.50 -5.07 16.30
CA ASP A 357 5.42 -5.60 15.46
C ASP A 357 5.98 -6.56 14.40
N ARG A 358 5.27 -7.65 14.13
CA ARG A 358 5.67 -8.65 13.13
C ARG A 358 4.70 -8.58 11.96
N ARG A 359 5.25 -8.55 10.75
CA ARG A 359 4.45 -8.68 9.52
C ARG A 359 5.00 -9.77 8.61
N GLU A 360 4.13 -10.28 7.76
CA GLU A 360 4.43 -11.31 6.76
C GLU A 360 4.38 -10.69 5.35
N ASN A 361 4.93 -11.41 4.37
CA ASN A 361 4.88 -11.06 2.95
C ASN A 361 5.68 -9.81 2.55
N VAL A 362 6.85 -9.60 3.18
CA VAL A 362 7.76 -8.51 2.80
C VAL A 362 9.11 -9.08 2.41
N MET A 363 9.46 -8.89 1.13
CA MET A 363 10.65 -9.47 0.50
C MET A 363 11.78 -8.46 0.27
N ASP A 364 11.49 -7.16 0.34
CA ASP A 364 12.44 -6.08 0.08
C ASP A 364 12.72 -5.27 1.35
N ALA A 365 13.99 -5.01 1.63
CA ALA A 365 14.42 -4.30 2.83
C ALA A 365 14.00 -2.81 2.82
N ALA A 366 14.02 -2.14 1.67
CA ALA A 366 13.61 -0.74 1.59
C ALA A 366 12.09 -0.61 1.79
N VAL A 367 11.30 -1.54 1.25
CA VAL A 367 9.86 -1.63 1.52
C VAL A 367 9.59 -1.85 3.01
N ALA A 368 10.34 -2.75 3.65
CA ALA A 368 10.23 -3.03 5.08
C ALA A 368 10.49 -1.77 5.93
N GLU A 369 11.54 -1.01 5.59
CA GLU A 369 11.87 0.26 6.23
C GLU A 369 10.78 1.33 6.03
N CYS A 370 10.20 1.42 4.83
CA CYS A 370 9.06 2.31 4.57
C CYS A 370 7.82 1.93 5.38
N VAL A 371 7.52 0.63 5.53
CA VAL A 371 6.41 0.15 6.35
C VAL A 371 6.64 0.46 7.83
N ALA A 372 7.86 0.28 8.32
CA ALA A 372 8.23 0.65 9.69
C ALA A 372 8.07 2.16 9.94
N LEU A 373 8.54 3.01 9.02
CA LEU A 373 8.36 4.46 9.09
C LEU A 373 6.88 4.87 9.06
N ARG A 374 6.08 4.29 8.16
CA ARG A 374 4.64 4.56 8.08
C ARG A 374 3.96 4.24 9.42
N LYS A 375 4.28 3.10 10.02
CA LYS A 375 3.74 2.72 11.33
C LYS A 375 4.15 3.71 12.43
N ALA A 376 5.40 4.18 12.42
CA ALA A 376 5.87 5.20 13.35
C ALA A 376 5.11 6.53 13.18
N VAL A 377 4.85 6.93 11.94
CA VAL A 377 4.02 8.11 11.61
C VAL A 377 2.59 7.93 12.11
N GLU A 378 1.93 6.83 11.79
CA GLU A 378 0.56 6.52 12.23
C GLU A 378 0.44 6.51 13.77
N LEU A 379 1.46 5.98 14.46
CA LEU A 379 1.54 5.99 15.91
C LEU A 379 1.66 7.41 16.47
N CYS A 380 2.50 8.27 15.90
CA CYS A 380 2.61 9.67 16.32
C CYS A 380 1.29 10.43 16.15
N ILE A 381 0.54 10.17 15.08
CA ILE A 381 -0.79 10.75 14.87
C ILE A 381 -1.76 10.25 15.95
N ALA A 382 -1.78 8.94 16.21
CA ALA A 382 -2.67 8.34 17.21
C ALA A 382 -2.39 8.85 18.63
N LEU A 383 -1.13 9.15 18.93
CA LEU A 383 -0.69 9.75 20.20
C LEU A 383 -0.80 11.28 20.23
N ASN A 384 -1.27 11.91 19.14
CA ASN A 384 -1.40 13.36 18.99
C ASN A 384 -0.07 14.11 19.26
N ILE A 385 1.05 13.51 18.82
CA ILE A 385 2.39 14.08 18.92
C ILE A 385 2.55 15.20 17.90
N ARG A 386 2.76 16.43 18.37
CA ARG A 386 2.83 17.62 17.50
C ARG A 386 4.24 17.94 17.01
N LYS A 387 5.26 17.76 17.84
CA LYS A 387 6.66 18.10 17.56
C LYS A 387 7.52 16.84 17.58
N ALA A 388 8.01 16.41 16.43
CA ALA A 388 8.69 15.12 16.30
C ALA A 388 9.90 15.17 15.35
N ILE A 389 10.96 14.47 15.74
CA ILE A 389 12.13 14.22 14.90
C ILE A 389 12.19 12.73 14.63
N PHE A 390 11.89 12.33 13.40
CA PHE A 390 11.98 10.95 12.94
C PHE A 390 13.43 10.64 12.56
N GLU A 391 14.00 9.58 13.14
CA GLU A 391 15.36 9.10 12.87
C GLU A 391 15.39 7.63 12.43
N GLY A 392 16.03 7.35 11.30
CA GLY A 392 16.24 5.97 10.80
C GLY A 392 17.56 5.82 10.06
N ASP A 393 18.04 4.60 9.87
CA ASP A 393 19.31 4.30 9.19
C ASP A 393 19.13 3.89 7.72
N ALA A 394 17.90 3.87 7.22
CA ALA A 394 17.57 3.65 5.82
C ALA A 394 17.74 4.93 4.99
N LYS A 395 18.99 5.25 4.61
CA LYS A 395 19.32 6.48 3.84
C LYS A 395 18.46 6.68 2.59
N VAL A 396 18.14 5.58 1.88
CA VAL A 396 17.29 5.60 0.67
C VAL A 396 15.87 6.06 0.99
N VAL A 397 15.29 5.57 2.09
CA VAL A 397 13.94 5.94 2.54
C VAL A 397 13.89 7.39 3.02
N VAL A 398 14.89 7.82 3.80
CA VAL A 398 14.96 9.21 4.28
C VAL A 398 15.06 10.18 3.11
N LYS A 399 15.95 9.92 2.14
CA LYS A 399 16.08 10.72 0.93
C LYS A 399 14.78 10.76 0.13
N ALA A 400 14.15 9.62 -0.09
CA ALA A 400 12.87 9.54 -0.78
C ALA A 400 11.77 10.39 -0.12
N VAL A 401 11.72 10.49 1.21
CA VAL A 401 10.74 11.34 1.90
C VAL A 401 11.09 12.83 1.79
N GLN A 402 12.38 13.19 1.85
CA GLN A 402 12.86 14.58 1.81
C GLN A 402 12.87 15.18 0.39
N GLU A 403 13.33 14.42 -0.59
CA GLU A 403 13.54 14.84 -1.97
C GLU A 403 12.28 14.42 -2.75
N ALA A 404 11.56 15.39 -3.33
CA ALA A 404 10.34 15.14 -4.14
C ALA A 404 10.68 14.57 -5.53
N GLU A 405 11.51 13.53 -5.59
CA GLU A 405 11.89 12.89 -6.85
C GLU A 405 10.73 12.08 -7.45
N GLU A 406 10.61 12.14 -8.78
CA GLU A 406 9.50 11.57 -9.57
C GLU A 406 9.64 10.06 -9.84
N ASP A 407 10.78 9.45 -9.47
CA ASP A 407 11.11 8.03 -9.72
C ASP A 407 11.37 7.26 -8.42
N LEU A 408 10.31 7.04 -7.64
CA LEU A 408 10.39 6.19 -6.46
C LEU A 408 10.20 4.70 -6.84
N PRO A 409 11.02 3.75 -6.31
CA PRO A 409 10.90 2.30 -6.56
C PRO A 409 9.59 1.66 -6.03
N LEU A 410 9.57 0.34 -5.83
CA LEU A 410 8.44 -0.47 -5.31
C LEU A 410 7.68 0.12 -4.09
N PHE A 411 8.31 1.03 -3.33
CA PHE A 411 7.78 1.68 -2.12
C PHE A 411 7.27 3.12 -2.33
N GLY A 412 7.24 3.63 -3.57
CA GLY A 412 6.81 5.00 -3.89
C GLY A 412 5.44 5.42 -3.34
N PRO A 413 4.38 4.60 -3.47
CA PRO A 413 3.08 4.92 -2.89
C PRO A 413 3.11 5.10 -1.36
N ILE A 414 3.91 4.29 -0.66
CA ILE A 414 4.06 4.39 0.82
C ILE A 414 4.75 5.70 1.18
N VAL A 415 5.78 6.09 0.43
CA VAL A 415 6.49 7.36 0.63
C VAL A 415 5.58 8.55 0.36
N GLU A 416 4.72 8.48 -0.64
CA GLU A 416 3.78 9.58 -0.95
C GLU A 416 2.75 9.76 0.18
N ASP A 417 2.21 8.67 0.74
CA ASP A 417 1.38 8.69 1.94
C ASP A 417 2.12 9.35 3.12
N ILE A 418 3.37 8.94 3.35
CA ILE A 418 4.23 9.51 4.41
C ILE A 418 4.44 11.02 4.20
N ARG A 419 4.76 11.45 2.98
CA ARG A 419 4.95 12.86 2.65
C ARG A 419 3.72 13.70 2.95
N VAL A 420 2.50 13.19 2.69
CA VAL A 420 1.26 13.87 3.05
C VAL A 420 1.18 14.10 4.56
N TYR A 421 1.55 13.12 5.39
CA TYR A 421 1.58 13.30 6.83
C TYR A 421 2.60 14.34 7.30
N PHE A 422 3.80 14.36 6.73
CA PHE A 422 4.80 15.39 7.05
C PHE A 422 4.35 16.79 6.62
N ARG A 423 3.71 16.94 5.44
CA ARG A 423 3.15 18.23 5.00
C ARG A 423 2.07 18.76 5.96
N ASN A 424 1.26 17.87 6.51
CA ASN A 424 0.18 18.23 7.44
C ASN A 424 0.69 18.49 8.87
N ASN A 425 1.96 18.18 9.17
CA ASN A 425 2.57 18.35 10.49
C ASN A 425 3.92 19.10 10.33
N PRO A 426 3.90 20.44 10.23
CA PRO A 426 5.09 21.23 9.88
C PRO A 426 6.21 21.17 10.93
N GLU A 427 5.89 20.81 12.17
CA GLU A 427 6.84 20.61 13.26
C GLU A 427 7.46 19.20 13.27
N TRP A 428 7.22 18.42 12.21
CA TRP A 428 7.83 17.11 12.01
C TRP A 428 9.00 17.19 11.04
N SER A 429 10.10 16.54 11.38
CA SER A 429 11.27 16.41 10.52
C SER A 429 11.73 14.96 10.45
N ILE A 430 12.39 14.59 9.37
CA ILE A 430 12.99 13.26 9.19
C ILE A 430 14.47 13.42 8.90
N GLN A 431 15.31 12.57 9.50
CA GLN A 431 16.75 12.59 9.30
C GLN A 431 17.36 11.19 9.30
N PHE A 432 18.44 11.05 8.53
CA PHE A 432 19.24 9.84 8.50
C PHE A 432 20.20 9.84 9.69
N VAL A 433 20.28 8.70 10.39
CA VAL A 433 21.24 8.47 11.45
C VAL A 433 22.05 7.20 11.19
N SER A 434 23.27 7.12 11.71
CA SER A 434 24.03 5.87 11.62
C SER A 434 23.36 4.77 12.44
N ARG A 435 23.52 3.51 12.02
CA ARG A 435 23.01 2.34 12.75
C ARG A 435 23.45 2.26 14.22
N LYS A 436 24.60 2.84 14.57
CA LYS A 436 25.06 2.96 15.97
C LYS A 436 24.18 3.88 16.83
N LYS A 437 23.58 4.92 16.23
CA LYS A 437 22.62 5.81 16.89
C LYS A 437 21.19 5.23 16.90
N ASN A 438 20.92 4.22 16.06
CA ASN A 438 19.59 3.60 15.93
C ASN A 438 19.48 2.21 16.60
N THR A 439 20.38 1.89 17.55
CA THR A 439 20.50 0.54 18.11
C THR A 439 19.25 0.05 18.85
N VAL A 440 18.50 0.97 19.48
CA VAL A 440 17.27 0.63 20.21
C VAL A 440 16.20 0.14 19.23
N ALA A 441 15.87 0.93 18.21
CA ALA A 441 14.89 0.54 17.19
C ALA A 441 15.33 -0.74 16.47
N HIS A 442 16.62 -0.85 16.15
CA HIS A 442 17.17 -2.06 15.53
C HIS A 442 17.01 -3.33 16.38
N THR A 443 17.19 -3.20 17.69
CA THR A 443 17.04 -4.33 18.63
C THR A 443 15.56 -4.73 18.77
N LEU A 444 14.64 -3.76 18.78
CA LEU A 444 13.20 -4.02 18.75
C LEU A 444 12.78 -4.73 17.46
N ALA A 445 13.24 -4.25 16.30
CA ALA A 445 12.93 -4.85 15.00
C ALA A 445 13.38 -6.31 14.92
N LYS A 446 14.56 -6.63 15.46
CA LYS A 446 15.04 -8.02 15.58
C LYS A 446 14.22 -8.85 16.55
N LYS A 447 13.86 -8.31 17.72
CA LYS A 447 12.99 -9.01 18.68
C LYS A 447 11.63 -9.31 18.07
N ALA A 448 11.09 -8.39 17.27
CA ALA A 448 9.79 -8.54 16.63
C ALA A 448 9.72 -9.74 15.67
N LEU A 449 10.84 -10.26 15.17
CA LEU A 449 10.84 -11.52 14.40
C LEU A 449 10.45 -12.75 15.24
N THR A 450 10.52 -12.66 16.57
CA THR A 450 10.28 -13.79 17.49
C THR A 450 8.92 -13.76 18.18
N ILE A 451 8.15 -12.68 18.01
CA ILE A 451 6.84 -12.51 18.66
C ILE A 451 5.72 -12.86 17.69
N GLU A 452 4.59 -13.33 18.21
CA GLU A 452 3.43 -13.72 17.39
C GLU A 452 2.52 -12.52 17.08
N GLU A 453 2.32 -11.65 18.07
CA GLU A 453 1.45 -10.48 18.03
C GLU A 453 2.22 -9.18 18.29
N GLU A 454 1.68 -8.05 17.82
CA GLU A 454 2.18 -6.72 18.15
C GLU A 454 2.24 -6.53 19.66
N THR A 455 3.36 -5.98 20.14
CA THR A 455 3.51 -5.58 21.53
C THR A 455 3.90 -4.11 21.61
N VAL A 456 3.16 -3.36 22.42
CA VAL A 456 3.37 -1.93 22.68
C VAL A 456 3.59 -1.73 24.17
N TRP A 457 4.67 -1.04 24.53
CA TRP A 457 4.95 -0.58 25.88
C TRP A 457 4.78 0.93 25.94
N ILE A 458 4.09 1.44 26.95
CA ILE A 458 3.84 2.87 27.18
C ILE A 458 4.51 3.22 28.50
N GLU A 459 5.39 4.23 28.49
CA GLU A 459 6.21 4.63 29.64
C GLU A 459 7.02 3.47 30.25
N ASP A 460 7.25 2.42 29.45
CA ASP A 460 7.93 1.19 29.83
C ASP A 460 8.68 0.62 28.60
N VAL A 461 9.61 -0.30 28.83
CA VAL A 461 10.48 -0.86 27.80
C VAL A 461 10.74 -2.35 28.01
N PRO A 462 10.86 -3.14 26.94
CA PRO A 462 11.26 -4.54 27.09
C PRO A 462 12.72 -4.65 27.51
N VAL A 463 13.01 -5.65 28.36
CA VAL A 463 14.35 -5.96 28.90
C VAL A 463 15.46 -5.98 27.83
N CYS A 464 15.14 -6.41 26.60
CA CYS A 464 16.10 -6.51 25.51
C CYS A 464 16.72 -5.17 25.08
N ILE A 465 16.09 -4.02 25.40
CA ILE A 465 16.60 -2.70 25.03
C ILE A 465 17.10 -1.85 26.20
N GLU A 466 16.95 -2.32 27.45
CA GLU A 466 17.43 -1.58 28.63
C GLU A 466 18.93 -1.27 28.54
N GLY A 467 19.73 -2.20 28.03
CA GLY A 467 21.16 -2.01 27.83
C GLY A 467 21.47 -0.93 26.78
N CYS A 468 20.71 -0.90 25.68
CA CYS A 468 20.84 0.13 24.65
C CYS A 468 20.49 1.51 25.20
N LEU A 469 19.40 1.63 25.96
CA LEU A 469 18.96 2.89 26.56
C LEU A 469 19.96 3.41 27.60
N LYS A 470 20.55 2.51 28.41
CA LYS A 470 21.62 2.88 29.34
C LYS A 470 22.82 3.47 28.58
N ASN A 471 23.24 2.84 27.48
CA ASN A 471 24.35 3.33 26.67
C ASN A 471 24.08 4.69 26.01
N ASP A 472 22.81 4.99 25.69
CA ASP A 472 22.39 6.28 25.15
C ASP A 472 22.37 7.39 26.22
N LYS A 473 22.23 7.04 27.51
CA LYS A 473 22.26 8.00 28.65
C LYS A 473 23.67 8.29 29.17
N VAL A 474 24.69 7.50 28.81
CA VAL A 474 26.08 7.75 29.24
C VAL A 474 26.65 8.90 28.41
N VAL A 475 26.45 10.13 28.89
CA VAL A 475 27.24 11.30 28.50
C VAL A 475 28.65 11.06 29.03
N ARG A 476 29.66 11.02 28.16
CA ARG A 476 31.05 11.21 28.63
C ARG A 476 31.07 12.56 29.32
N ARG A 477 31.34 12.57 30.64
CA ARG A 477 31.82 13.78 31.30
C ARG A 477 33.03 14.23 30.50
N GLU A 478 32.92 15.37 29.84
CA GLU A 478 34.13 16.10 29.46
C GLU A 478 34.73 16.54 30.79
N ASP A 479 35.84 15.89 31.14
CA ASP A 479 36.64 16.19 32.31
C ASP A 479 37.20 17.63 32.20
N GLU A 480 37.19 18.30 33.35
CA GLU A 480 38.01 19.43 33.85
C GLU A 480 38.94 20.22 32.90
#